data_AF-A0A3B9QL22-F1
#
_entry.id   AF-A0A3B9QL22-F1
#
_cell.length_a   1.000
_cell.length_b   1.000
_cell.length_c   1.000
_cell.angle_alpha   90.00
_cell.angle_beta   90.00
_cell.angle_gamma   90.00
#
_symmetry.space_group_name_H-M   'P 1'
#
loop_
_entity.id
_entity.type
_entity.pdbx_description
1 polymer ?
#
loop_
_entity_poly.entity_id
_entity_poly.type
_entity_poly.pdbx_seq_one_letter_code
_entity_poly.pdbx_strand_id
1 'polypeptide(L)'
;MLVFAFELAVGVLDTNVGRLLARWSGRSLGPKEAQRIADELVDPERPWLWNQGLFDLAALRCSKRNPRCSGCPVEELCSWRGVGDDPATGSAAVSTIQAPFQGSDRQARGRLLKALTSGPVPAAQAAAIMELQDERARASRLIADLQSESLITVRHEALLLGDLLQ
;
A
#
# COMPACT_ATOMS: atom_id res chain seq x y z
N MET A 1 0.93 -0.10 12.52
CA MET A 1 1.00 0.95 13.54
C MET A 1 1.93 0.61 14.71
N LEU A 2 2.13 -0.67 15.07
CA LEU A 2 3.01 -1.07 16.20
C LEU A 2 4.51 -0.71 16.02
N VAL A 3 5.05 -0.78 14.80
CA VAL A 3 6.49 -0.50 14.58
C VAL A 3 6.88 0.97 14.78
N PHE A 4 5.93 1.91 14.59
CA PHE A 4 6.19 3.34 14.75
C PHE A 4 6.01 3.83 16.20
N ALA A 5 5.46 3.01 17.10
CA ALA A 5 5.07 3.43 18.45
C ALA A 5 5.82 2.71 19.59
N PHE A 6 6.49 1.58 19.33
CA PHE A 6 7.04 0.73 20.41
C PHE A 6 8.53 0.34 20.23
N GLU A 7 9.26 0.94 19.30
CA GLU A 7 10.70 0.71 19.08
C GLU A 7 11.12 -0.77 18.99
N LEU A 8 10.21 -1.64 18.55
CA LEU A 8 10.51 -3.05 18.37
C LEU A 8 11.47 -3.20 17.18
N ALA A 9 12.52 -4.01 17.35
CA ALA A 9 13.47 -4.38 16.30
C ALA A 9 12.82 -5.29 15.26
N VAL A 10 11.91 -4.72 14.47
CA VAL A 10 11.20 -5.36 13.36
C VAL A 10 11.55 -4.60 12.10
N GLY A 11 11.97 -5.33 11.05
CA GLY A 11 12.23 -4.74 9.75
C GLY A 11 10.92 -4.28 9.12
N VAL A 12 10.84 -3.01 8.73
CA VAL A 12 9.62 -2.53 8.08
C VAL A 12 9.67 -2.86 6.60
N LEU A 13 8.64 -3.55 6.13
CA LEU A 13 8.50 -3.95 4.74
C LEU A 13 7.33 -3.20 4.08
N ASP A 14 7.66 -2.32 3.14
CA ASP A 14 6.71 -1.77 2.17
C ASP A 14 7.08 -2.25 0.75
N THR A 15 6.34 -1.79 -0.25
CA THR A 15 6.60 -2.17 -1.64
C THR A 15 7.92 -1.66 -2.20
N ASN A 16 8.51 -0.65 -1.58
CA ASN A 16 9.83 -0.12 -1.95
C ASN A 16 10.94 -0.96 -1.36
N VAL A 17 10.85 -1.26 -0.07
CA VAL A 17 11.80 -2.13 0.64
C VAL A 17 11.74 -3.54 0.03
N GLY A 18 10.56 -4.08 -0.25
CA GLY A 18 10.42 -5.37 -0.93
C GLY A 18 11.15 -5.45 -2.27
N ARG A 19 11.03 -4.40 -3.10
CA ARG A 19 11.80 -4.27 -4.35
C ARG A 19 13.30 -4.21 -4.10
N LEU A 20 13.73 -3.39 -3.13
CA LEU A 20 15.13 -3.25 -2.76
C LEU A 20 15.72 -4.60 -2.33
N LEU A 21 15.02 -5.37 -1.49
CA LEU A 21 15.46 -6.68 -1.02
C LEU A 21 15.52 -7.73 -2.14
N ALA A 22 14.57 -7.72 -3.06
CA ALA A 22 14.62 -8.60 -4.24
C ALA A 22 15.85 -8.31 -5.12
N ARG A 23 16.14 -7.03 -5.36
CA ARG A 23 17.34 -6.60 -6.12
C ARG A 23 18.64 -6.88 -5.37
N TRP A 24 18.67 -6.61 -4.06
CA TRP A 24 19.82 -6.88 -3.20
C TRP A 24 20.16 -8.37 -3.17
N SER A 25 19.15 -9.24 -3.03
CA SER A 25 19.33 -10.70 -3.06
C SER A 25 19.56 -11.28 -4.46
N GLY A 26 19.20 -10.53 -5.52
CA GLY A 26 19.35 -10.96 -6.91
C GLY A 26 18.27 -11.94 -7.38
N ARG A 27 17.17 -12.09 -6.63
CA ARG A 27 16.07 -13.01 -6.96
C ARG A 27 14.72 -12.48 -6.50
N SER A 28 13.65 -12.99 -7.11
CA SER A 28 12.29 -12.69 -6.64
C SER A 28 12.06 -13.26 -5.23
N LEU A 29 11.41 -12.46 -4.38
CA LEU A 29 11.08 -12.84 -3.01
C LEU A 29 9.57 -12.96 -2.82
N GLY A 30 9.16 -13.94 -2.00
CA GLY A 30 7.81 -14.03 -1.43
C GLY A 30 7.65 -13.09 -0.22
N PRO A 31 6.42 -12.77 0.22
CA PRO A 31 6.21 -11.76 1.27
C PRO A 31 6.82 -12.18 2.63
N LYS A 32 6.65 -13.45 3.01
CA LYS A 32 7.23 -13.99 4.25
C LYS A 32 8.75 -13.98 4.24
N GLU A 33 9.34 -14.27 3.09
CA GLU A 33 10.80 -14.30 2.94
C GLU A 33 11.38 -12.89 2.96
N ALA A 34 10.73 -11.95 2.27
CA ALA A 34 11.11 -10.54 2.33
C ALA A 34 11.02 -9.98 3.76
N GLN A 35 9.98 -10.34 4.52
CA GLN A 35 9.85 -9.94 5.93
C GLN A 35 10.99 -10.53 6.78
N ARG A 36 11.27 -11.84 6.65
CA ARG A 36 12.38 -12.48 7.36
C ARG A 36 13.72 -11.80 7.09
N ILE A 37 14.02 -11.47 5.83
CA ILE A 37 15.25 -10.77 5.47
C ILE A 37 15.27 -9.36 6.07
N ALA A 38 14.15 -8.63 6.06
CA ALA A 38 14.06 -7.32 6.69
C ALA A 38 14.33 -7.38 8.19
N ASP A 39 13.78 -8.38 8.88
CA ASP A 39 13.99 -8.60 10.32
C ASP A 39 15.42 -9.03 10.64
N GLU A 40 16.09 -9.78 9.76
CA GLU A 40 17.50 -10.17 9.94
C GLU A 40 18.48 -9.01 9.73
N LEU A 41 18.11 -8.02 8.90
CA LEU A 41 18.98 -6.89 8.58
C LEU A 41 18.82 -5.70 9.54
N VAL A 42 17.75 -5.64 10.34
CA VAL A 42 17.51 -4.48 11.20
C VAL A 42 18.59 -4.35 12.27
N ASP A 43 19.16 -3.16 12.42
CA ASP A 43 20.07 -2.85 13.54
C ASP A 43 19.23 -2.88 14.84
N PRO A 44 19.45 -3.83 15.76
CA PRO A 44 18.65 -3.92 16.98
C PRO A 44 18.94 -2.78 17.96
N GLU A 45 20.08 -2.10 17.85
CA GLU A 45 20.42 -0.95 18.69
C GLU A 45 19.76 0.34 18.19
N ARG A 46 19.51 0.43 16.88
CA ARG A 46 18.94 1.63 16.24
C ARG A 46 17.91 1.27 15.15
N PRO A 47 16.84 0.53 15.49
CA PRO A 47 15.91 -0.01 14.50
C PRO A 47 15.18 1.08 13.72
N TRP A 48 14.88 2.21 14.37
CA TRP A 48 14.24 3.36 13.73
C TRP A 48 15.14 3.99 12.66
N LEU A 49 16.38 4.32 13.00
CA LEU A 49 17.32 4.96 12.09
C LEU A 49 17.64 4.04 10.91
N TRP A 50 17.78 2.74 11.17
CA TRP A 50 17.99 1.75 10.12
C TRP A 50 16.83 1.67 9.14
N ASN A 51 15.60 1.54 9.65
CA ASN A 51 14.40 1.50 8.81
C ASN A 51 14.23 2.79 7.99
N GLN A 52 14.53 3.96 8.58
CA GLN A 52 14.49 5.23 7.84
C GLN A 52 15.52 5.27 6.71
N GLY A 53 16.77 4.87 6.97
CA GLY A 53 17.81 4.79 5.95
C GLY A 53 17.47 3.80 4.83
N LEU A 54 16.84 2.67 5.19
CA LEU A 54 16.38 1.67 4.23
C LEU A 54 15.26 2.22 3.33
N PHE A 55 14.31 2.98 3.90
CA PHE A 55 13.27 3.66 3.13
C PHE A 55 13.83 4.71 2.18
N ASP A 56 14.73 5.56 2.66
CA ASP A 56 15.35 6.61 1.83
C ASP A 56 16.13 5.98 0.67
N LEU A 57 16.89 4.93 0.94
CA LEU A 57 17.59 4.17 -0.10
C LEU A 57 16.61 3.57 -1.11
N ALA A 58 15.54 2.92 -0.64
CA ALA A 58 14.55 2.27 -1.49
C ALA A 58 13.73 3.26 -2.34
N ALA A 59 13.43 4.44 -1.81
CA ALA A 59 12.62 5.46 -2.47
C ALA A 59 13.44 6.36 -3.41
N LEU A 60 14.59 6.87 -2.94
CA LEU A 60 15.34 7.92 -3.62
C LEU A 60 16.41 7.41 -4.57
N ARG A 61 16.94 6.19 -4.35
CA ARG A 61 18.06 5.64 -5.12
C ARG A 61 17.70 4.33 -5.82
N CYS A 62 17.15 3.35 -5.10
CA CYS A 62 16.68 2.07 -5.65
C CYS A 62 15.21 2.17 -6.11
N SER A 63 14.88 3.25 -6.81
CA SER A 63 13.54 3.56 -7.31
C SER A 63 13.02 2.47 -8.27
N LYS A 64 11.69 2.39 -8.40
CA LYS A 64 11.05 1.44 -9.34
C LYS A 64 11.51 1.67 -10.78
N ARG A 65 11.52 2.93 -11.22
CA ARG A 65 11.94 3.35 -12.56
C ARG A 65 13.30 4.04 -12.46
N ASN A 66 14.26 3.57 -13.25
CA ASN A 66 15.62 4.14 -13.35
C ASN A 66 16.38 4.18 -12.00
N PRO A 67 16.64 3.03 -11.36
CA PRO A 67 17.45 3.00 -10.14
C PRO A 67 18.88 3.49 -10.42
N ARG A 68 19.45 4.23 -9.46
CA ARG A 68 20.82 4.75 -9.54
C ARG A 68 21.76 3.76 -8.84
N CYS A 69 22.22 2.76 -9.58
CA CYS A 69 23.09 1.71 -9.03
C CYS A 69 24.53 2.20 -8.83
N SER A 70 25.09 2.96 -9.78
CA SER A 70 26.45 3.51 -9.65
C SER A 70 26.57 4.46 -8.45
N GLY A 71 27.55 4.18 -7.58
CA GLY A 71 27.80 4.91 -6.35
C GLY A 71 26.73 4.68 -5.27
N CYS A 72 26.00 3.56 -5.37
CA CYS A 72 25.04 3.18 -4.34
C CYS A 72 25.80 2.71 -3.10
N PRO A 73 25.43 3.12 -1.88
CA PRO A 73 26.17 2.75 -0.67
C PRO A 73 26.22 1.23 -0.42
N VAL A 74 25.35 0.45 -1.07
CA VAL A 74 25.30 -1.02 -0.99
C VAL A 74 25.58 -1.69 -2.33
N GLU A 75 26.20 -1.00 -3.30
CA GLU A 75 26.48 -1.51 -4.65
C GLU A 75 27.26 -2.84 -4.62
N GLU A 76 28.35 -2.89 -3.86
CA GLU A 76 29.21 -4.07 -3.75
C GLU A 76 28.54 -5.27 -3.07
N LEU A 77 27.50 -5.02 -2.27
CA LEU A 77 26.75 -6.04 -1.55
C LEU A 77 25.46 -6.46 -2.27
N CYS A 78 25.08 -5.75 -3.34
CA CYS A 78 23.86 -6.00 -4.09
C CYS A 78 24.15 -7.02 -5.20
N SER A 79 23.38 -8.10 -5.27
CA SER A 79 23.57 -9.11 -6.33
C SER A 79 23.17 -8.59 -7.71
N TRP A 80 22.12 -7.77 -7.82
CA TRP A 80 21.63 -7.29 -9.12
C TRP A 80 22.47 -6.16 -9.73
N ARG A 81 22.86 -5.15 -8.94
CA ARG A 81 23.65 -3.96 -9.37
C ARG A 81 23.11 -3.24 -10.62
N GLY A 82 21.85 -3.45 -10.98
CA GLY A 82 21.26 -2.91 -12.20
C GLY A 82 21.64 -3.64 -13.48
N VAL A 83 22.18 -4.86 -13.38
CA VAL A 83 22.62 -5.69 -14.52
C VAL A 83 21.66 -6.86 -14.73
N GLY A 84 21.20 -7.03 -15.97
CA GLY A 84 20.27 -8.09 -16.35
C GLY A 84 18.83 -7.83 -15.91
N ASP A 85 18.01 -8.88 -15.96
CA ASP A 85 16.58 -8.81 -15.63
C ASP A 85 16.37 -8.37 -14.18
N ASP A 86 15.42 -7.45 -13.96
CA ASP A 86 15.13 -6.90 -12.64
C ASP A 86 14.44 -7.94 -11.74
N PRO A 87 15.08 -8.43 -10.66
CA PRO A 87 14.53 -9.47 -9.79
C PRO A 87 13.26 -9.04 -9.04
N ALA A 88 13.01 -7.73 -8.95
CA ALA A 88 11.80 -7.19 -8.37
C ALA A 88 10.56 -7.38 -9.26
N THR A 89 10.75 -7.67 -10.55
CA THR A 89 9.63 -7.95 -11.46
C THR A 89 8.91 -9.21 -11.01
N GLY A 90 7.63 -9.08 -10.66
CA GLY A 90 6.82 -10.21 -10.17
C GLY A 90 7.13 -10.67 -8.74
N SER A 91 8.02 -9.99 -8.00
CA SER A 91 8.21 -10.28 -6.58
C SER A 91 6.97 -9.89 -5.79
N ALA A 92 6.48 -10.81 -4.95
CA ALA A 92 5.24 -10.67 -4.20
C ALA A 92 5.28 -9.57 -3.12
N ALA A 93 6.46 -9.00 -2.85
CA ALA A 93 6.64 -7.84 -1.98
C ALA A 93 6.61 -6.49 -2.75
N VAL A 94 6.28 -6.50 -4.05
CA VAL A 94 6.16 -5.30 -4.88
C VAL A 94 4.71 -5.20 -5.36
N SER A 95 4.06 -4.05 -5.15
CA SER A 95 2.66 -3.84 -5.56
C SER A 95 2.45 -4.29 -7.01
N THR A 96 1.45 -5.13 -7.23
CA THR A 96 0.95 -5.40 -8.58
C THR A 96 0.49 -4.11 -9.23
N ILE A 97 0.46 -4.08 -10.56
CA ILE A 97 -0.08 -2.94 -11.30
C ILE A 97 -1.54 -2.81 -10.87
N GLN A 98 -1.86 -1.78 -10.08
CA GLN A 98 -3.24 -1.46 -9.76
C GLN A 98 -3.96 -1.11 -11.06
N ALA A 99 -5.19 -1.60 -11.21
CA ALA A 99 -6.05 -1.20 -12.32
C ALA A 99 -6.14 0.34 -12.42
N PRO A 100 -6.36 0.90 -13.63
CA PRO A 100 -6.55 2.33 -13.81
C PRO A 100 -7.50 2.92 -12.75
N PHE A 101 -7.22 4.14 -12.28
CA PHE A 101 -8.07 4.76 -11.27
C PHE A 101 -9.50 4.95 -11.80
N GLN A 102 -9.63 5.32 -13.07
CA GLN A 102 -10.93 5.48 -13.72
C GLN A 102 -11.66 4.13 -13.82
N GLY A 103 -12.90 4.09 -13.35
CA GLY A 103 -13.75 2.91 -13.32
C GLY A 103 -13.43 1.93 -12.18
N SER A 104 -12.48 2.24 -11.29
CA SER A 104 -12.09 1.34 -10.20
C SER A 104 -12.96 1.47 -8.95
N ASP A 105 -12.98 0.43 -8.11
CA ASP A 105 -13.73 0.41 -6.85
C ASP A 105 -13.31 1.54 -5.90
N ARG A 106 -12.01 1.88 -5.86
CA ARG A 106 -11.48 3.01 -5.08
C ARG A 106 -12.06 4.36 -5.53
N GLN A 107 -12.29 4.54 -6.83
CA GLN A 107 -12.90 5.77 -7.34
C GLN A 107 -14.37 5.86 -6.94
N ALA A 108 -15.13 4.78 -7.14
CA ALA A 108 -16.54 4.71 -6.77
C ALA A 108 -16.73 4.98 -5.26
N ARG A 109 -15.96 4.29 -4.41
CA ARG A 109 -15.96 4.51 -2.95
C ARG A 109 -15.60 5.95 -2.59
N GLY A 110 -14.55 6.50 -3.19
CA GLY A 110 -14.11 7.88 -2.94
C GLY A 110 -15.16 8.92 -3.30
N ARG A 111 -15.95 8.72 -4.37
CA ARG A 111 -17.07 9.60 -4.73
C ARG A 111 -18.15 9.60 -3.66
N LEU A 112 -18.55 8.42 -3.17
CA LEU A 112 -19.55 8.31 -2.12
C LEU A 112 -19.07 8.96 -0.82
N LEU A 113 -17.85 8.67 -0.39
CA LEU A 113 -17.25 9.29 0.80
C LEU A 113 -17.17 10.81 0.67
N LYS A 114 -16.79 11.33 -0.50
CA LYS A 114 -16.77 12.76 -0.79
C LYS A 114 -18.17 13.39 -0.77
N ALA A 115 -19.19 12.70 -1.25
CA ALA A 115 -20.56 13.19 -1.15
C ALA A 115 -21.01 13.27 0.32
N LEU A 116 -20.67 12.26 1.12
CA LEU A 116 -21.00 12.20 2.54
C LEU A 116 -20.33 13.29 3.38
N THR A 117 -19.21 13.87 2.94
CA THR A 117 -18.63 15.05 3.63
C THR A 117 -19.51 16.29 3.53
N SER A 118 -20.50 16.31 2.63
CA SER A 118 -21.45 17.41 2.47
C SER A 118 -22.77 17.16 3.21
N GLY A 119 -22.95 15.99 3.83
CA GLY A 119 -24.14 15.61 4.57
C GLY A 119 -24.63 14.20 4.25
N PRO A 120 -25.72 13.75 4.91
CA PRO A 120 -26.31 12.42 4.66
C PRO A 120 -26.72 12.22 3.20
N VAL A 121 -26.44 11.05 2.66
CA VAL A 121 -26.79 10.66 1.29
C VAL A 121 -27.90 9.60 1.33
N PRO A 122 -29.05 9.79 0.68
CA PRO A 122 -30.06 8.74 0.57
C PRO A 122 -29.47 7.47 -0.06
N ALA A 123 -29.73 6.30 0.51
CA ALA A 123 -29.15 5.03 0.03
C ALA A 123 -29.50 4.76 -1.45
N ALA A 124 -30.69 5.19 -1.89
CA ALA A 124 -31.12 5.10 -3.28
C ALA A 124 -30.24 5.91 -4.26
N GLN A 125 -29.57 6.97 -3.80
CA GLN A 125 -28.69 7.81 -4.62
C GLN A 125 -27.24 7.34 -4.63
N ALA A 126 -26.86 6.43 -3.73
CA ALA A 126 -25.48 5.98 -3.57
C ALA A 126 -24.91 5.39 -4.87
N ALA A 127 -25.66 4.52 -5.55
CA ALA A 127 -25.23 3.92 -6.80
C ALA A 127 -24.98 4.97 -7.90
N ALA A 128 -25.82 6.01 -7.99
CA ALA A 128 -25.64 7.08 -8.97
C ALA A 128 -24.41 7.95 -8.66
N ILE A 129 -24.20 8.31 -7.39
CA ILE A 129 -23.01 9.06 -6.94
C ILE A 129 -21.71 8.29 -7.21
N MET A 130 -21.76 6.96 -7.06
CA MET A 130 -20.65 6.08 -7.36
C MET A 130 -20.42 5.89 -8.88
N GLU A 131 -21.35 6.36 -9.72
CA GLU A 131 -21.47 6.06 -11.17
C GLU A 131 -21.58 4.55 -11.47
N LEU A 132 -22.36 3.84 -10.66
CA LEU A 132 -22.61 2.40 -10.75
C LEU A 132 -24.12 2.11 -10.87
N GLN A 133 -24.90 3.02 -11.45
CA GLN A 133 -26.36 2.87 -11.58
C GLN A 133 -26.78 1.58 -12.31
N ASP A 134 -25.94 1.13 -13.25
CA ASP A 134 -26.15 -0.09 -14.05
C ASP A 134 -25.47 -1.34 -13.43
N GLU A 135 -24.66 -1.16 -12.38
CA GLU A 135 -23.87 -2.20 -11.72
C GLU A 135 -24.31 -2.44 -10.27
N ARG A 136 -25.61 -2.71 -10.06
CA ARG A 136 -26.22 -2.79 -8.71
C ARG A 136 -25.51 -3.73 -7.74
N ALA A 137 -25.11 -4.92 -8.20
CA ALA A 137 -24.40 -5.89 -7.35
C ALA A 137 -23.06 -5.33 -6.84
N ARG A 138 -22.34 -4.60 -7.70
CA ARG A 138 -21.08 -3.96 -7.36
C ARG A 138 -21.28 -2.78 -6.40
N ALA A 139 -22.27 -1.93 -6.65
CA ALA A 139 -22.62 -0.84 -5.75
C ALA A 139 -22.98 -1.36 -4.34
N SER A 140 -23.85 -2.37 -4.25
CA SER A 140 -24.24 -2.97 -2.97
C SER A 140 -23.07 -3.58 -2.23
N ARG A 141 -22.18 -4.31 -2.93
CA ARG A 141 -20.95 -4.86 -2.34
C ARG A 141 -20.07 -3.75 -1.76
N LEU A 142 -19.81 -2.69 -2.53
CA LEU A 142 -18.94 -1.59 -2.08
C LEU A 142 -19.52 -0.80 -0.90
N ILE A 143 -20.85 -0.63 -0.84
CA ILE A 143 -21.52 -0.04 0.32
C ILE A 143 -21.35 -0.92 1.56
N ALA A 144 -21.52 -2.25 1.41
CA ALA A 144 -21.30 -3.20 2.49
C ALA A 144 -19.83 -3.21 2.96
N ASP A 145 -18.88 -3.15 2.03
CA ASP A 145 -17.43 -3.05 2.34
C ASP A 145 -17.16 -1.77 3.16
N LEU A 146 -17.65 -0.60 2.71
CA LEU A 146 -17.51 0.67 3.43
C LEU A 146 -18.13 0.63 4.83
N GLN A 147 -19.26 -0.05 5.00
CA GLN A 147 -19.90 -0.21 6.30
C GLN A 147 -19.09 -1.15 7.21
N SER A 148 -18.54 -2.24 6.67
CA SER A 148 -17.69 -3.17 7.42
C SER A 148 -16.39 -2.51 7.91
N GLU A 149 -15.89 -1.54 7.13
CA GLU A 149 -14.73 -0.71 7.46
C GLU A 149 -15.07 0.46 8.40
N SER A 150 -16.33 0.59 8.85
CA SER A 150 -16.83 1.69 9.69
C SER A 150 -16.66 3.09 9.06
N LEU A 151 -16.50 3.17 7.74
CA LEU A 151 -16.39 4.45 7.03
C LEU A 151 -17.75 5.10 6.76
N ILE A 152 -18.83 4.32 6.79
CA ILE A 152 -20.21 4.79 6.67
C ILE A 152 -21.11 4.07 7.67
N THR A 153 -22.25 4.68 8.01
CA THR A 153 -23.35 4.04 8.73
C THR A 153 -24.67 4.24 7.98
N VAL A 154 -25.64 3.35 8.20
CA VAL A 154 -26.96 3.41 7.56
C VAL A 154 -28.01 3.72 8.64
N ARG A 155 -28.73 4.84 8.52
CA ARG A 155 -29.84 5.20 9.41
C ARG A 155 -31.01 5.73 8.60
N HIS A 156 -32.21 5.22 8.83
CA HIS A 156 -33.45 5.67 8.16
C HIS A 156 -33.30 5.82 6.63
N GLU A 157 -32.75 4.78 5.98
CA GLU A 157 -32.47 4.77 4.53
C GLU A 157 -31.48 5.83 4.02
N ALA A 158 -30.78 6.52 4.91
CA ALA A 158 -29.66 7.41 4.58
C ALA A 158 -28.33 6.79 5.00
N LEU A 159 -27.33 7.00 4.16
CA LEU A 159 -25.93 6.77 4.45
C LEU A 159 -25.38 8.03 5.13
N LEU A 160 -24.63 7.84 6.20
CA LEU A 160 -23.89 8.89 6.90
C LEU A 160 -22.42 8.50 6.93
N LEU A 161 -21.54 9.50 6.97
CA LEU A 161 -20.12 9.25 7.22
C LEU A 161 -19.99 8.58 8.59
N GLY A 162 -19.16 7.55 8.68
CA GLY A 162 -18.90 6.85 9.94
C GLY A 162 -18.34 7.82 10.98
N ASP A 163 -18.69 7.59 12.24
CA ASP A 163 -18.21 8.39 13.37
C ASP A 163 -16.70 8.14 13.55
N LEU A 164 -15.85 8.85 12.80
CA LEU A 164 -14.38 8.84 12.95
C LEU A 164 -13.91 9.52 14.25
N LEU A 165 -14.81 9.74 15.23
CA LEU A 165 -14.60 10.52 16.45
C LEU A 165 -15.16 9.83 17.71
N GLN A 166 -15.00 8.51 17.84
CA GLN A 166 -15.12 7.84 19.14
C GLN A 166 -13.85 7.05 19.47
#